data_AF-T1IG04-F1
#
_entry.id   AF-T1IG04-F1
#
_cell.length_a   1.000
_cell.length_b   1.000
_cell.length_c   1.000
_cell.angle_alpha   90.00
_cell.angle_beta   90.00
_cell.angle_gamma   90.00
#
_symmetry.space_group_name_H-M   'P 1'
#
loop_
_entity.id
_entity.type
_entity.pdbx_description
1 polymer ?
#
loop_
_entity_poly.entity_id
_entity_poly.type
_entity_poly.pdbx_seq_one_letter_code
_entity_poly.pdbx_strand_id
1 'polypeptide(L)'
;MSVASVHPASGGLTNRSQSFSSVSSLDDVPGYFTSEPVLSIEELRLQLNSCFTCGVSWHDEHVSLDCSECGGYSLERPCPLCEGHCSAVWKRDLTM
;
A
#
# COMPACT_ATOMS: atom_id res chain seq x y z
N MET A 1 -30.52 -43.71 13.63
CA MET A 1 -29.15 -43.80 14.16
C MET A 1 -28.64 -42.38 14.39
N SER A 2 -28.29 -42.08 15.64
CA SER A 2 -27.94 -40.75 16.17
C SER A 2 -26.43 -40.63 16.40
N VAL A 3 -25.86 -39.42 16.31
CA VAL A 3 -24.91 -38.76 17.24
C VAL A 3 -24.88 -37.25 16.87
N ALA A 4 -25.37 -36.32 17.70
CA ALA A 4 -24.79 -35.66 18.89
C ALA A 4 -24.00 -34.34 18.60
N SER A 5 -24.73 -33.22 18.69
CA SER A 5 -24.49 -31.92 19.38
C SER A 5 -23.11 -31.40 19.87
N VAL A 6 -22.81 -30.15 19.44
CA VAL A 6 -22.51 -28.88 20.18
C VAL A 6 -21.15 -28.46 20.82
N HIS A 7 -20.67 -27.30 20.31
CA HIS A 7 -19.95 -26.12 20.90
C HIS A 7 -18.38 -26.09 20.96
N PRO A 8 -17.73 -24.93 21.22
CA PRO A 8 -16.97 -24.17 20.21
C PRO A 8 -15.49 -23.99 20.60
N ALA A 9 -14.58 -23.85 19.63
CA ALA A 9 -13.20 -23.46 19.92
C ALA A 9 -12.93 -22.06 19.36
N SER A 10 -12.93 -21.11 20.28
CA SER A 10 -12.41 -19.75 20.18
C SER A 10 -11.02 -19.72 19.56
N GLY A 11 -10.87 -18.97 18.48
CA GLY A 11 -9.59 -18.72 17.82
C GLY A 11 -9.74 -17.52 16.90
N GLY A 12 -9.67 -16.33 17.50
CA GLY A 12 -10.11 -15.09 16.87
C GLY A 12 -9.30 -14.70 15.65
N LEU A 13 -10.02 -14.31 14.60
CA LEU A 13 -9.72 -13.11 13.83
C LEU A 13 -11.07 -12.46 13.57
N THR A 14 -11.39 -11.45 14.36
CA THR A 14 -12.54 -10.59 14.12
C THR A 14 -12.41 -10.05 12.69
N ASN A 15 -13.26 -10.52 11.79
CA ASN A 15 -13.48 -9.86 10.51
C ASN A 15 -14.24 -8.57 10.83
N ARG A 16 -13.52 -7.59 11.38
CA ARG A 16 -14.03 -6.25 11.64
C ARG A 16 -14.05 -5.59 10.29
N SER A 17 -15.16 -5.75 9.57
CA SER A 17 -15.56 -4.82 8.52
C SER A 17 -15.48 -3.42 9.12
N GLN A 18 -14.37 -2.72 8.90
CA GLN A 18 -14.27 -1.31 9.20
C GLN A 18 -15.04 -0.61 8.09
N SER A 19 -16.37 -0.59 8.26
CA SER A 19 -17.21 0.43 7.69
C SER A 19 -16.53 1.76 8.01
N PHE A 20 -16.18 2.54 6.98
CA PHE A 20 -15.82 3.93 7.20
C PHE A 20 -17.00 4.55 7.97
N SER A 21 -16.77 4.94 9.21
CA SER A 21 -17.77 5.70 9.95
C SER A 21 -17.88 7.02 9.21
N SER A 22 -19.00 7.23 8.51
CA SER A 22 -19.36 8.53 7.96
C SER A 22 -19.19 9.56 9.08
N VAL A 23 -18.23 10.47 8.90
CA VAL A 23 -17.90 11.47 9.91
C VAL A 23 -19.17 12.23 10.27
N SER A 24 -19.59 12.05 11.53
CA SER A 24 -20.77 12.70 12.07
C SER A 24 -20.40 14.15 12.39
N SER A 25 -21.22 15.07 11.89
CA SER A 25 -21.39 16.46 12.33
C SER A 25 -20.12 17.23 12.72
N LEU A 26 -19.59 17.99 11.76
CA LEU A 26 -18.64 19.08 11.97
C LEU A 26 -19.34 20.23 12.72
N ASP A 27 -19.46 20.16 14.03
CA ASP A 27 -19.72 21.35 14.86
C ASP A 27 -19.04 21.14 16.21
N ASP A 28 -18.07 22.00 16.53
CA ASP A 28 -17.33 22.09 17.79
C ASP A 28 -16.05 21.22 17.97
N VAL A 29 -14.97 21.56 17.25
CA VAL A 29 -13.59 21.37 17.76
C VAL A 29 -12.79 22.66 17.53
N PRO A 30 -12.42 23.42 18.57
CA PRO A 30 -11.67 24.65 18.43
C PRO A 30 -10.17 24.36 18.16
N GLY A 31 -9.68 24.80 16.99
CA GLY A 31 -8.35 25.39 16.88
C GLY A 31 -7.12 24.47 16.79
N TYR A 32 -7.22 23.25 16.27
CA TYR A 32 -6.05 22.43 15.92
C TYR A 32 -6.15 21.90 14.49
N PHE A 33 -6.43 22.77 13.52
CA PHE A 33 -6.14 22.45 12.14
C PHE A 33 -4.65 22.67 11.93
N THR A 34 -3.84 21.63 12.21
CA THR A 34 -2.51 21.53 11.61
C THR A 34 -2.72 21.67 10.11
N SER A 35 -2.25 22.78 9.55
CA SER A 35 -2.27 23.03 8.12
C SER A 35 -1.29 22.08 7.46
N GLU A 36 -1.67 20.81 7.32
CA GLU A 36 -0.90 19.89 6.49
C GLU A 36 -0.78 20.50 5.09
N PRO A 37 0.44 20.58 4.54
CA PRO A 37 0.65 21.19 3.24
C PRO A 37 -0.12 20.39 2.18
N VAL A 38 -1.07 21.07 1.52
CA VAL A 38 -1.78 20.51 0.37
C VAL A 38 -0.79 20.48 -0.79
N LEU A 39 -0.38 19.28 -1.20
CA LEU A 39 0.52 19.09 -2.32
C LEU A 39 -0.15 19.50 -3.64
N SER A 40 0.64 20.07 -4.55
CA SER A 40 0.19 20.24 -5.93
C SER A 40 -0.01 18.89 -6.60
N ILE A 41 -0.80 18.85 -7.67
CA ILE A 41 -0.98 17.64 -8.48
C ILE A 41 0.35 17.13 -9.07
N GLU A 42 1.28 18.03 -9.35
CA GLU A 42 2.59 17.73 -9.91
C GLU A 42 3.48 17.06 -8.86
N GLU A 43 3.47 17.55 -7.62
CA GLU A 43 4.17 16.92 -6.50
C GLU A 43 3.59 15.55 -6.16
N LEU A 44 2.27 15.41 -6.18
CA LEU A 44 1.63 14.11 -5.96
C LEU A 44 2.06 13.09 -7.01
N ARG A 45 2.11 13.48 -8.30
CA ARG A 45 2.60 12.62 -9.37
C ARG A 45 4.06 12.24 -9.17
N LEU A 46 4.90 13.20 -8.78
CA LEU A 46 6.32 12.94 -8.52
C LEU A 46 6.50 11.92 -7.40
N GLN A 47 5.75 12.06 -6.30
CA GLN A 47 5.78 11.11 -5.19
C GLN A 47 5.31 9.72 -5.61
N LEU A 48 4.22 9.63 -6.37
CA LEU A 48 3.69 8.34 -6.85
C LEU A 48 4.67 7.65 -7.81
N ASN A 49 5.51 8.43 -8.49
CA ASN A 49 6.50 7.96 -9.45
C ASN A 49 7.87 7.66 -8.84
N SER A 50 8.01 7.78 -7.52
CA SER A 50 9.27 7.63 -6.80
C SER A 50 9.17 6.58 -5.69
N CYS A 51 10.29 5.95 -5.35
CA CYS A 51 10.37 5.02 -4.24
C CYS A 51 10.17 5.75 -2.91
N PHE A 52 9.17 5.34 -2.11
CA PHE A 52 8.83 6.04 -0.86
C PHE A 52 9.95 5.93 0.19
N THR A 53 10.79 4.91 0.09
CA THR A 53 11.88 4.65 1.03
C THR A 53 13.18 5.38 0.67
N CYS A 54 13.58 5.40 -0.61
CA CYS A 54 14.87 5.98 -1.01
C CYS A 54 14.77 7.18 -1.96
N GLY A 55 13.57 7.57 -2.36
CA GLY A 55 13.32 8.77 -3.17
C GLY A 55 13.74 8.68 -4.64
N VAL A 56 14.27 7.56 -5.10
CA VAL A 56 14.63 7.39 -6.52
C VAL A 56 13.39 7.40 -7.41
N SER A 57 13.47 8.08 -8.53
CA SER A 57 12.42 8.11 -9.55
C SER A 57 12.40 6.78 -10.32
N TRP A 58 11.28 6.05 -10.26
CA TRP A 58 11.10 4.85 -11.06
C TRP A 58 10.98 5.18 -12.55
N HIS A 59 10.36 6.32 -12.87
CA HIS A 59 10.16 6.77 -14.25
C HIS A 59 11.46 7.13 -14.97
N ASP A 60 12.42 7.70 -14.25
CA ASP A 60 13.75 8.05 -14.80
C ASP A 60 14.74 6.88 -14.72
N GLU A 61 14.24 5.64 -14.54
CA GLU A 61 15.03 4.41 -14.44
C GLU A 61 16.08 4.42 -13.31
N HIS A 62 15.90 5.27 -12.29
CA HIS A 62 16.78 5.30 -11.13
C HIS A 62 16.49 4.13 -10.18
N VAL A 63 17.55 3.56 -9.63
CA VAL A 63 17.47 2.43 -8.70
C VAL A 63 18.40 2.64 -7.51
N SER A 64 18.03 2.05 -6.38
CA SER A 64 18.91 1.89 -5.22
C SER A 64 19.01 0.41 -4.90
N LEU A 65 20.23 -0.12 -4.91
CA LEU A 65 20.50 -1.55 -4.67
C LEU A 65 20.27 -1.94 -3.21
N ASP A 66 20.43 -0.97 -2.29
CA ASP A 66 20.30 -1.18 -0.85
C ASP A 66 18.89 -0.87 -0.32
N CYS A 67 17.93 -0.60 -1.21
CA CYS A 67 16.56 -0.30 -0.83
C CYS A 67 15.67 -1.54 -0.88
N SER A 68 15.06 -1.90 0.25
CA SER A 68 14.17 -3.06 0.36
C SER A 68 12.85 -2.90 -0.40
N GLU A 69 12.39 -1.67 -0.64
CA GLU A 69 11.12 -1.41 -1.34
C GLU A 69 11.27 -1.55 -2.86
N CYS A 70 12.30 -0.93 -3.43
CA CYS A 70 12.54 -0.97 -4.87
C CYS A 70 13.35 -2.22 -5.29
N GLY A 71 14.13 -2.80 -4.36
CA GLY A 71 14.84 -4.06 -4.58
C GLY A 71 15.86 -4.01 -5.71
N GLY A 72 16.41 -2.83 -6.01
CA GLY A 72 17.32 -2.61 -7.14
C GLY A 72 16.67 -2.51 -8.52
N TYR A 73 15.33 -2.41 -8.60
CA TYR A 73 14.60 -2.29 -9.86
C TYR A 73 13.79 -0.99 -9.94
N SER A 74 13.59 -0.51 -11.17
CA SER A 74 12.77 0.67 -11.49
C SER A 74 11.31 0.25 -11.75
N LEU A 75 10.75 0.58 -12.92
CA LEU A 75 9.39 0.19 -13.32
C LEU A 75 9.26 -1.30 -13.63
N GLU A 76 10.33 -1.92 -14.12
CA GLU A 76 10.30 -3.30 -14.60
C GLU A 76 11.28 -4.18 -13.84
N ARG A 77 10.89 -5.43 -13.59
CA ARG A 77 11.76 -6.45 -12.98
C ARG A 77 11.40 -7.85 -13.45
N PRO A 78 12.32 -8.81 -13.30
CA PRO A 78 11.99 -10.22 -13.44
C PRO A 78 10.88 -10.62 -12.46
N CYS A 79 10.07 -11.62 -12.84
CA CYS A 79 8.94 -12.09 -12.05
C CYS A 79 9.27 -12.22 -10.54
N PRO A 80 8.56 -11.49 -9.66
CA PRO A 80 8.82 -11.51 -8.21
C PRO A 80 8.56 -12.86 -7.56
N LEU A 81 7.68 -13.69 -8.15
CA LEU A 81 7.24 -14.95 -7.56
C LEU A 81 8.22 -16.10 -7.78
N CYS A 82 9.00 -16.04 -8.86
CA CYS A 82 9.93 -17.09 -9.25
C CYS A 82 11.31 -16.54 -9.65
N GLU A 83 11.64 -15.32 -9.26
CA GLU A 83 12.95 -14.70 -9.49
C GLU A 83 13.39 -14.72 -10.97
N GLY A 84 12.43 -14.53 -11.88
CA GLY A 84 12.69 -14.48 -13.33
C GLY A 84 12.75 -15.83 -14.06
N HIS A 85 12.59 -16.97 -13.39
CA HIS A 85 12.65 -18.29 -14.06
C HIS A 85 11.59 -18.50 -15.14
N CYS A 86 10.43 -17.82 -15.06
CA CYS A 86 9.38 -17.92 -16.06
C CYS A 86 9.54 -16.93 -17.23
N SER A 87 10.60 -16.13 -17.27
CA SER A 87 10.85 -15.05 -18.26
C SER A 87 9.79 -13.94 -18.33
N ALA A 88 8.75 -13.98 -17.48
CA ALA A 88 7.77 -12.91 -17.40
C ALA A 88 8.40 -11.66 -16.77
N VAL A 89 8.07 -10.50 -17.35
CA VAL A 89 8.41 -9.19 -16.81
C VAL A 89 7.24 -8.70 -15.95
N TRP A 90 7.54 -8.34 -14.71
CA TRP A 90 6.62 -7.64 -13.84
C TRP A 90 6.81 -6.13 -14.04
N LYS A 91 5.70 -5.40 -14.12
CA LYS A 91 5.69 -3.94 -14.12
C LYS A 91 5.08 -3.44 -12.83
N ARG A 92 5.68 -2.38 -12.28
CA ARG A 92 5.15 -1.69 -11.11
C ARG A 92 3.86 -0.98 -11.52
N ASP A 93 2.80 -1.25 -10.79
CA ASP A 93 1.54 -0.55 -10.97
C ASP A 93 1.61 0.81 -10.27
N LEU A 94 1.71 1.86 -11.07
CA LEU A 94 1.69 3.25 -10.62
C LEU A 94 0.36 3.93 -10.94
N THR A 95 -0.60 3.19 -11.52
CA THR A 95 -1.95 3.67 -11.72
C THR A 95 -2.77 3.41 -10.46
N MET A 96 -3.23 4.49 -9.84
CA MET A 96 -4.22 4.44 -8.76
C MET A 96 -5.59 4.00 -9.27
#